data_AF-A0A2M8GM58-F1
#
_entry.id   AF-A0A2M8GM58-F1
#
_cell.length_a   1.000
_cell.length_b   1.000
_cell.length_c   1.000
_cell.angle_alpha   90.00
_cell.angle_beta   90.00
_cell.angle_gamma   90.00
#
_symmetry.space_group_name_H-M   'P 1'
#
loop_
_entity.id
_entity.type
_entity.pdbx_description
1 polymer ?
#
loop_
_entity_poly.entity_id
_entity_poly.type
_entity_poly.pdbx_seq_one_letter_code
_entity_poly.pdbx_strand_id
1 'polypeptide(L)'
;MRWLKNIFLIFLIIFFSSSLIRNVVNYQNRIAFLKRFKSEVEKEKKKKLTLQTEILKKSDFYELEKTIRNKLNLARPDEVAIILPPPTPTPTIITPTPLPNWQQWWQLFFMQS
;
A
#
# COMPACT_ATOMS: atom_id res chain seq x y z
N MET A 1 61.58 -3.04 20.61
CA MET A 1 61.06 -2.72 19.24
C MET A 1 59.71 -3.39 18.91
N ARG A 2 59.50 -4.69 19.15
CA ARG A 2 58.24 -5.38 18.78
C ARG A 2 56.98 -4.79 19.43
N TRP A 3 57.06 -4.39 20.70
CA TRP A 3 55.97 -3.74 21.43
C TRP A 3 55.59 -2.36 20.89
N LEU A 4 56.59 -1.51 20.59
CA LEU A 4 56.35 -0.21 19.94
C LEU A 4 55.68 -0.37 18.57
N LYS A 5 56.10 -1.37 17.78
CA LYS A 5 55.50 -1.68 16.48
C LYS A 5 54.03 -2.13 16.61
N ASN A 6 53.72 -2.92 17.64
CA ASN A 6 52.36 -3.36 17.92
C ASN A 6 51.46 -2.20 18.38
N ILE A 7 51.97 -1.30 19.24
CA ILE A 7 51.23 -0.11 19.70
C ILE A 7 50.93 0.81 18.50
N PHE A 8 51.91 1.02 17.62
CA PHE A 8 51.74 1.80 16.40
C PHE A 8 50.70 1.17 15.46
N LEU A 9 50.73 -0.16 15.28
CA LEU A 9 49.74 -0.88 14.47
C LEU A 9 48.31 -0.77 15.03
N ILE A 10 48.15 -0.89 16.35
CA ILE A 10 46.84 -0.73 17.01
C ILE A 10 46.32 0.70 16.82
N PHE A 11 47.18 1.71 16.98
CA PHE A 11 46.81 3.09 16.77
C PHE A 11 46.38 3.35 15.31
N LEU A 12 47.10 2.78 14.35
CA LEU A 12 46.77 2.86 12.93
C LEU A 12 45.39 2.23 12.64
N ILE A 13 45.12 1.05 13.20
CA ILE A 13 43.82 0.36 13.04
C ILE A 13 42.68 1.20 13.61
N ILE A 14 42.84 1.76 14.80
CA ILE A 14 41.83 2.62 15.44
C ILE A 14 41.60 3.88 14.59
N PHE A 15 42.69 4.49 14.10
CA PHE A 15 42.63 5.68 13.26
C PHE A 15 41.84 5.42 11.96
N PHE A 16 42.12 4.34 11.23
CA PHE A 16 41.38 3.98 10.03
C PHE A 16 39.93 3.59 10.33
N SER A 17 39.70 2.89 11.45
CA SER A 17 38.35 2.45 11.87
C SER A 17 37.46 3.60 12.33
N SER A 18 38.03 4.72 12.78
CA SER A 18 37.28 5.90 13.23
C SER A 18 36.31 6.43 12.17
N SER A 19 36.67 6.35 10.89
CA SER A 19 35.83 6.77 9.76
C SER A 19 34.61 5.87 9.56
N LEU A 20 34.75 4.57 9.83
CA LEU A 20 33.70 3.56 9.67
C LEU A 20 32.66 3.65 10.79
N ILE A 21 33.09 3.98 12.01
CA ILE A 21 32.21 4.10 13.17
C ILE A 21 31.08 5.11 12.93
N ARG A 22 31.39 6.27 12.31
CA ARG A 22 30.36 7.26 11.95
C ARG A 22 29.31 6.69 11.00
N ASN A 23 29.71 5.92 9.99
CA ASN A 23 28.77 5.33 9.05
C ASN A 23 27.86 4.29 9.70
N VAL A 24 28.41 3.44 10.56
CA VAL A 24 27.63 2.42 11.29
C VAL A 24 26.61 3.08 12.22
N VAL A 25 27.02 4.09 12.99
CA VAL A 25 26.13 4.83 13.89
C VAL A 25 25.03 5.56 13.11
N ASN A 26 25.39 6.22 12.01
CA ASN A 26 24.42 6.92 11.17
C ASN A 26 23.38 5.95 10.56
N TYR A 27 23.81 4.77 10.15
CA TYR A 27 22.92 3.75 9.61
C TYR A 27 21.93 3.24 10.66
N GLN A 28 22.41 2.92 11.87
CA GLN A 28 21.55 2.52 12.98
C GLN A 28 20.54 3.61 13.35
N ASN A 29 20.97 4.87 13.40
CA ASN A 29 20.08 6.00 13.68
C ASN A 29 18.99 6.16 12.62
N ARG A 30 19.31 5.95 11.33
CA ARG A 30 18.31 5.98 10.24
C ARG A 30 17.28 4.86 10.37
N ILE A 31 17.70 3.65 10.73
CA ILE A 31 16.77 2.54 10.98
C ILE A 31 15.88 2.84 12.18
N ALA A 32 16.45 3.32 13.28
CA ALA A 32 15.69 3.69 14.47
C ALA A 32 14.67 4.80 14.17
N PHE A 33 15.07 5.81 13.39
CA PHE A 33 14.19 6.87 12.93
C PHE A 33 13.03 6.33 12.08
N LEU A 34 13.31 5.48 11.09
CA LEU A 34 12.28 4.86 10.25
C LEU A 34 11.29 4.04 11.09
N LYS A 35 11.78 3.25 12.04
CA LYS A 35 10.93 2.46 12.93
C LYS A 35 10.04 3.35 13.80
N ARG A 36 10.60 4.41 14.38
CA ARG A 36 9.85 5.39 15.18
C ARG A 36 8.80 6.09 14.33
N PHE A 37 9.19 6.64 13.18
CA PHE A 37 8.29 7.34 12.27
C PHE A 37 7.14 6.43 11.79
N LYS A 38 7.42 5.19 11.41
CA LYS A 38 6.37 4.22 11.03
C LYS A 38 5.40 3.98 12.19
N SER A 39 5.91 3.79 13.40
CA SER A 39 5.07 3.58 14.59
C SER A 39 4.21 4.80 14.91
N GLU A 40 4.72 6.01 14.68
CA GLU A 40 4.04 7.26 14.96
C GLU A 40 2.95 7.54 13.92
N VAL A 41 3.21 7.27 12.65
CA VAL A 41 2.19 7.29 11.58
C VAL A 41 1.08 6.28 11.86
N GLU A 42 1.41 5.07 12.31
CA GLU A 42 0.39 4.08 12.68
C GLU A 42 -0.43 4.53 13.90
N LYS A 43 0.20 5.14 14.91
CA LYS A 43 -0.49 5.71 16.07
C LYS A 43 -1.43 6.85 15.68
N GLU A 44 -0.98 7.79 14.86
CA GLU A 44 -1.80 8.91 14.40
C GLU A 44 -2.95 8.44 13.51
N LYS A 45 -2.73 7.43 12.66
CA LYS A 45 -3.83 6.78 11.91
C LYS A 45 -4.85 6.18 12.87
N LYS A 46 -4.42 5.40 13.87
CA LYS A 46 -5.32 4.83 14.88
C LYS A 46 -6.08 5.92 15.64
N LYS A 47 -5.40 6.98 16.07
CA LYS A 47 -6.00 8.09 16.80
C LYS A 47 -7.03 8.84 15.97
N LYS A 48 -6.72 9.15 14.71
CA LYS A 48 -7.67 9.75 13.76
C LYS A 48 -8.92 8.87 13.61
N LEU A 49 -8.75 7.56 13.51
CA LEU A 49 -9.86 6.62 13.44
C LEU A 49 -10.70 6.62 14.71
N THR A 50 -10.08 6.55 15.89
CA THR A 50 -10.78 6.61 17.17
C THR A 50 -11.62 7.89 17.27
N LEU A 51 -11.04 9.04 16.94
CA LEU A 51 -11.74 10.33 16.99
C LEU A 51 -12.90 10.38 15.98
N GLN A 52 -12.72 9.86 14.76
CA GLN A 52 -13.81 9.76 13.78
C GLN A 52 -14.93 8.84 14.28
N THR A 53 -14.60 7.70 14.89
CA THR A 53 -15.61 6.81 15.48
C THR A 53 -16.31 7.45 16.68
N GLU A 54 -15.62 8.24 17.49
CA GLU A 54 -16.22 8.92 18.63
C GLU A 54 -17.19 10.03 18.19
N ILE A 55 -16.85 10.76 17.12
CA ILE A 55 -17.75 11.72 16.48
C ILE A 55 -19.01 11.02 15.95
N LEU A 56 -18.85 9.89 15.24
CA LEU A 56 -19.98 9.14 14.67
C LEU A 56 -20.83 8.42 15.73
N LYS A 57 -20.23 7.99 16.84
CA LYS A 57 -20.95 7.43 18.01
C LYS A 57 -21.95 8.42 18.59
N LYS A 58 -21.68 9.73 18.48
CA LYS A 58 -22.60 10.78 18.91
C LYS A 58 -23.78 10.98 17.96
N SER A 59 -23.67 10.56 16.70
CA SER A 59 -24.71 10.79 15.69
C SER A 59 -25.63 9.58 15.50
N ASP A 60 -25.10 8.35 15.37
CA ASP A 60 -25.90 7.12 15.19
C ASP A 60 -25.00 5.86 15.28
N PHE A 61 -25.43 4.81 16.00
CA PHE A 61 -24.71 3.54 16.13
C PHE A 61 -24.66 2.76 14.81
N TYR A 62 -25.70 2.84 13.98
CA TYR A 62 -25.78 2.09 12.72
C TYR A 62 -24.79 2.59 11.67
N GLU A 63 -24.71 3.91 11.49
CA GLU A 63 -23.76 4.53 10.55
C GLU A 63 -22.30 4.37 11.02
N LEU A 64 -22.08 4.22 12.33
CA LEU A 64 -20.79 3.86 12.89
C LEU A 64 -20.36 2.44 12.50
N GLU A 65 -21.20 1.43 12.72
CA GLU A 65 -20.89 0.04 12.37
C GLU A 65 -20.62 -0.12 10.87
N LYS A 66 -21.45 0.53 10.04
CA LYS A 66 -21.27 0.59 8.60
C LYS A 66 -19.94 1.21 8.19
N THR A 67 -19.54 2.32 8.82
CA THR A 67 -18.26 2.98 8.55
C THR A 67 -17.08 2.09 8.95
N ILE A 68 -17.17 1.43 10.12
CA ILE A 68 -16.13 0.50 10.61
C ILE A 68 -15.96 -0.67 9.64
N ARG A 69 -17.05 -1.34 9.24
CA ARG A 69 -16.98 -2.47 8.29
C ARG A 69 -16.41 -2.05 6.94
N ASN A 70 -16.93 -0.98 6.34
CA ASN A 70 -16.59 -0.59 4.98
C ASN A 70 -15.21 0.05 4.84
N LYS A 71 -14.76 0.83 5.83
CA LYS A 71 -13.48 1.54 5.74
C LYS A 71 -12.32 0.81 6.40
N LEU A 72 -12.60 -0.04 7.40
CA LEU A 72 -11.56 -0.70 8.18
C LEU A 72 -11.43 -2.19 7.87
N ASN A 73 -12.34 -2.78 7.08
CA ASN A 73 -12.41 -4.23 6.87
C ASN A 73 -12.36 -5.01 8.20
N LEU A 74 -12.87 -4.41 9.28
CA LEU A 74 -12.94 -5.05 10.60
C LEU A 74 -14.24 -5.85 10.65
N ALA A 75 -14.11 -7.17 10.54
CA ALA A 75 -15.19 -8.11 10.77
C ALA A 75 -15.36 -8.36 12.29
N ARG A 76 -16.56 -8.79 12.71
CA ARG A 76 -16.76 -9.23 14.09
C ARG A 76 -15.93 -10.51 14.38
N PRO A 77 -15.64 -10.83 15.66
CA PRO A 77 -14.79 -11.97 16.02
C PRO A 77 -15.29 -13.33 15.49
N ASP A 78 -16.58 -13.43 15.19
CA ASP A 78 -17.30 -14.60 14.68
C ASP A 78 -17.57 -14.55 13.17
N GLU A 79 -17.12 -13.51 12.47
CA GLU A 79 -17.31 -13.32 11.03
C GLU A 79 -16.06 -13.68 10.22
N VAL A 80 -16.25 -14.36 9.08
CA VAL A 80 -15.17 -14.68 8.14
C VAL A 80 -15.10 -13.61 7.04
N ALA A 81 -14.00 -12.86 6.98
CA ALA A 81 -13.78 -11.86 5.93
C ALA A 81 -13.18 -12.51 4.66
N ILE A 82 -13.94 -12.50 3.56
CA ILE A 82 -13.48 -13.01 2.25
C ILE A 82 -13.09 -11.82 1.37
N ILE A 83 -11.82 -11.77 0.95
CA ILE A 83 -11.33 -10.75 0.02
C ILE A 83 -11.43 -11.31 -1.40
N LEU A 84 -12.35 -10.78 -2.20
CA LEU A 84 -12.53 -11.19 -3.59
C LEU A 84 -11.55 -10.44 -4.50
N PRO A 85 -10.90 -11.13 -5.45
CA PRO A 85 -10.13 -10.45 -6.49
C PRO A 85 -11.08 -9.62 -7.38
N PRO A 86 -10.57 -8.56 -8.02
CA PRO A 86 -11.37 -7.77 -8.96
C PRO A 86 -11.91 -8.68 -10.08
N PRO A 87 -13.15 -8.46 -10.54
CA PRO A 87 -13.75 -9.30 -11.58
C PRO A 87 -12.91 -9.19 -12.86
N THR A 88 -12.69 -10.33 -13.51
CA THR A 88 -12.10 -10.35 -14.86
C THR A 88 -13.04 -9.61 -15.80
N PRO A 89 -12.57 -8.63 -16.59
CA PRO A 89 -13.43 -7.94 -17.53
C PRO A 89 -14.04 -8.93 -18.50
N THR A 90 -15.37 -8.98 -18.57
CA THR A 90 -16.08 -9.77 -19.57
C THR A 90 -15.63 -9.28 -20.95
N PRO A 91 -15.22 -10.18 -21.86
CA PRO A 91 -14.87 -9.77 -23.21
C PRO A 91 -16.10 -9.13 -23.86
N THR A 92 -16.00 -7.85 -24.17
CA THR A 92 -17.00 -7.16 -24.98
C THR A 92 -16.96 -7.80 -26.37
N ILE A 93 -17.96 -8.60 -26.70
CA ILE A 93 -18.15 -9.04 -28.09
C ILE A 93 -18.49 -7.76 -28.86
N ILE A 94 -17.54 -7.29 -29.67
CA ILE A 94 -17.76 -6.18 -30.58
C ILE A 94 -18.69 -6.71 -31.67
N THR A 95 -20.00 -6.55 -31.47
CA THR A 95 -20.94 -6.77 -32.56
C THR A 95 -20.60 -5.74 -33.64
N PRO A 96 -20.33 -6.16 -34.89
CA PRO A 96 -20.09 -5.20 -35.95
C PRO A 96 -21.29 -4.25 -36.04
N THR A 97 -21.01 -2.95 -36.12
CA THR A 97 -22.05 -1.95 -36.35
C THR A 97 -22.88 -2.39 -37.55
N PRO A 98 -24.20 -2.58 -37.40
CA PRO A 98 -25.03 -3.02 -38.52
C PRO A 98 -24.93 -1.98 -39.64
N LEU A 99 -24.92 -2.44 -40.89
CA LEU A 99 -24.93 -1.53 -42.03
C LEU A 99 -26.15 -0.60 -41.92
N PRO A 100 -26.05 0.68 -42.31
CA PRO A 100 -27.19 1.57 -42.46
C PRO A 100 -28.34 0.90 -43.23
N ASN A 101 -29.59 1.16 -42.81
CA ASN A 101 -30.78 0.51 -43.38
C ASN A 101 -30.82 0.58 -44.92
N TRP A 102 -30.41 1.70 -45.52
CA TRP A 102 -30.40 1.86 -46.97
C TRP A 102 -29.40 0.90 -47.67
N GLN A 103 -28.26 0.60 -47.06
CA GLN A 103 -27.30 -0.38 -47.59
C GLN A 103 -27.83 -1.79 -47.46
N GLN A 104 -28.51 -2.09 -46.36
CA GLN A 104 -29.16 -3.39 -46.17
C GLN A 104 -30.21 -3.64 -47.26
N TRP A 105 -31.07 -2.66 -47.54
CA TRP A 105 -32.04 -2.76 -48.62
C TRP A 105 -31.38 -2.87 -50.00
N TRP A 106 -30.33 -2.09 -50.25
CA TRP A 106 -29.61 -2.17 -51.53
C TRP A 106 -29.00 -3.56 -51.76
N GLN A 107 -28.39 -4.16 -50.74
CA GLN A 107 -27.83 -5.51 -50.85
C GLN A 107 -28.91 -6.56 -51.13
N LEU A 108 -30.05 -6.48 -50.44
CA LEU A 108 -31.17 -7.41 -50.63
C LEU A 108 -31.75 -7.35 -52.05
N PHE A 109 -31.89 -6.15 -52.62
CA PHE A 109 -32.54 -5.99 -53.92
C PHE A 109 -31.58 -6.06 -55.11
N PHE A 110 -30.29 -5.79 -54.93
CA PHE A 110 -29.37 -5.59 -56.06
C PHE A 110 -28.06 -6.39 -56.01
N MET A 111 -27.69 -7.04 -54.90
CA MET A 111 -26.45 -7.81 -54.79
C MET A 111 -26.64 -9.32 -54.61
N GLN A 112 -27.89 -9.80 -54.55
CA GLN A 112 -28.23 -11.23 -54.50
C GLN A 112 -28.69 -11.67 -55.91
N SER A 113 -27.76 -11.81 -56.83
CA SER A 113 -27.95 -12.44 -58.15
C SER A 113 -26.98 -13.59 -58.32
#